data_AF-A0A1Q6RUS4-F1
#
_entry.id   AF-A0A1Q6RUS4-F1
#
_cell.length_a   1.000
_cell.length_b   1.000
_cell.length_c   1.000
_cell.angle_alpha   90.00
_cell.angle_beta   90.00
_cell.angle_gamma   90.00
#
_symmetry.space_group_name_H-M   'P 1'
#
loop_
_entity.id
_entity.type
_entity.pdbx_description
1 polymer ?
#
loop_
_entity_poly.entity_id
_entity_poly.type
_entity_poly.pdbx_seq_one_letter_code
_entity_poly.pdbx_strand_id
1 'polypeptide(L)'
;MPIINPSSGGASIFNSVLVNGSFRNGLFFGKGTITELYASGHARAQISLKKGKFVLGAFGKFSLLNATGKIGIGNDDFSVSLVGVGDIGTASAMAGILIDPKKNTYFAGIETKAAVFTARGGVQFEIFDTQIEVGGSVSALSAGFQFGVGIKDGEFYYKSGFAVLFGYDFYIRIKFS
;
A
#
# COMPACT_ATOMS: atom_id res chain seq x y z
N MET A 1 -7.07 23.56 -4.47
CA MET A 1 -5.78 24.20 -4.08
C MET A 1 -4.89 23.11 -3.50
N PRO A 2 -3.62 22.94 -3.91
CA PRO A 2 -2.81 21.84 -3.38
C PRO A 2 -2.14 22.25 -2.08
N ILE A 3 -2.45 21.55 -0.99
CA ILE A 3 -1.61 21.52 0.20
C ILE A 3 -0.74 20.29 0.06
N ILE A 4 0.50 20.51 -0.35
CA ILE A 4 1.56 19.52 -0.30
C ILE A 4 2.14 19.62 1.10
N ASN A 5 1.96 18.58 1.92
CA ASN A 5 2.68 18.44 3.19
C ASN A 5 3.52 17.16 3.14
N PRO A 6 4.83 17.25 2.84
CA PRO A 6 5.75 16.16 3.08
C PRO A 6 6.56 16.49 4.35
N SER A 7 6.13 15.96 5.49
CA SER A 7 7.05 15.68 6.60
C SER A 7 6.55 14.43 7.32
N SER A 8 7.24 13.31 7.32
CA SER A 8 8.56 13.17 7.95
C SER A 8 9.23 11.84 7.54
N GLY A 9 10.46 11.94 7.04
CA GLY A 9 11.52 10.94 7.20
C GLY A 9 11.29 9.54 6.59
N GLY A 10 11.53 9.44 5.28
CA GLY A 10 11.74 8.19 4.56
C GLY A 10 12.34 8.49 3.17
N ALA A 11 13.65 8.29 3.01
CA ALA A 11 14.35 8.57 1.76
C ALA A 11 13.84 7.62 0.65
N SER A 12 13.12 8.16 -0.33
CA SER A 12 12.83 7.48 -1.61
C SER A 12 14.07 7.62 -2.48
N ILE A 13 14.80 6.52 -2.71
CA ILE A 13 16.18 6.59 -3.22
C ILE A 13 16.22 6.65 -4.76
N PHE A 14 15.25 6.07 -5.48
CA PHE A 14 15.06 6.25 -6.93
C PHE A 14 13.58 6.01 -7.26
N ASN A 15 12.91 6.96 -7.93
CA ASN A 15 11.57 6.78 -8.50
C ASN A 15 11.51 7.65 -9.77
N SER A 16 11.42 7.04 -10.95
CA SER A 16 11.31 7.78 -12.22
C SER A 16 9.86 7.74 -12.70
N VAL A 17 9.10 8.81 -12.48
CA VAL A 17 7.71 8.89 -12.98
C VAL A 17 7.76 9.17 -14.48
N LEU A 18 7.38 8.18 -15.28
CA LEU A 18 7.38 8.27 -16.75
C LEU A 18 6.15 9.05 -17.25
N VAL A 19 4.98 8.70 -16.72
CA VAL A 19 3.70 9.29 -17.14
C VAL A 19 2.81 9.44 -15.92
N ASN A 20 2.18 10.60 -15.79
CA ASN A 20 1.13 10.85 -14.80
C ASN A 20 0.00 11.61 -15.46
N GLY A 21 -1.22 11.12 -15.30
CA GLY A 21 -2.42 11.74 -15.85
C GLY A 21 -3.57 11.61 -14.88
N SER A 22 -4.40 12.64 -14.79
CA SER A 22 -5.66 12.58 -14.06
C SER A 22 -6.72 13.38 -14.78
N PHE A 23 -7.97 12.91 -14.72
CA PHE A 23 -9.13 13.62 -15.23
C PHE A 23 -10.23 13.61 -14.18
N ARG A 24 -11.05 14.66 -14.17
CA ARG A 24 -12.32 14.70 -13.44
C ARG A 24 -13.34 15.40 -14.33
N ASN A 25 -14.45 14.72 -14.58
CA ASN A 25 -15.56 15.24 -15.34
C ASN A 25 -16.86 14.98 -14.55
N GLY A 26 -17.29 16.00 -13.78
CA GLY A 26 -18.38 15.86 -12.82
C GLY A 26 -18.07 14.80 -11.76
N LEU A 27 -18.95 13.80 -11.66
CA LEU A 27 -18.82 12.68 -10.72
C LEU A 27 -17.77 11.65 -11.17
N PHE A 28 -17.43 11.62 -12.45
CA PHE A 28 -16.45 10.67 -12.98
C PHE A 28 -15.04 11.19 -12.80
N PHE A 29 -14.14 10.35 -12.30
CA PHE A 29 -12.74 10.69 -12.15
C PHE A 29 -11.84 9.51 -12.49
N GLY A 30 -10.62 9.83 -12.89
CA GLY A 30 -9.59 8.83 -13.09
C GLY A 30 -8.20 9.40 -12.89
N LYS A 31 -7.28 8.53 -12.47
CA LYS A 31 -5.86 8.84 -12.30
C LYS A 31 -5.04 7.63 -12.73
N GLY A 32 -3.98 7.87 -13.48
CA GLY A 32 -3.03 6.87 -13.92
C GLY A 32 -1.61 7.36 -13.71
N THR A 33 -0.72 6.47 -13.30
CA THR A 33 0.70 6.78 -13.13
C THR A 33 1.54 5.57 -13.53
N ILE A 34 2.60 5.79 -14.30
CA ILE A 34 3.61 4.79 -14.62
C ILE A 34 4.93 5.27 -14.04
N THR A 35 5.55 4.43 -13.22
CA THR A 35 6.81 4.71 -12.53
C THR A 35 7.80 3.59 -12.83
N GLU A 36 8.97 3.96 -13.31
CA GLU A 36 10.11 3.06 -13.50
C GLU A 36 11.02 3.09 -12.26
N LEU A 37 11.65 1.96 -11.97
CA LEU A 37 12.57 1.76 -10.85
C LEU A 37 11.97 2.24 -9.52
N TYR A 38 10.77 1.79 -9.20
CA TYR A 38 10.12 2.13 -7.94
C TYR A 38 10.82 1.43 -6.78
N ALA A 39 11.44 2.21 -5.88
CA ALA A 39 12.12 1.69 -4.70
C ALA A 39 11.65 2.42 -3.44
N SER A 40 11.14 1.65 -2.47
CA SER A 40 10.76 2.16 -1.15
C SER A 40 11.35 1.28 -0.04
N GLY A 41 12.06 1.89 0.90
CA GLY A 41 12.67 1.19 2.03
C GLY A 41 12.50 1.98 3.31
N HIS A 42 12.01 1.31 4.35
CA HIS A 42 11.87 1.86 5.70
C HIS A 42 12.35 0.82 6.71
N ALA A 43 13.51 1.08 7.33
CA ALA A 43 13.97 0.34 8.50
C ALA A 43 13.71 1.20 9.75
N ARG A 44 13.00 0.67 10.74
CA ARG A 44 12.80 1.32 12.03
C ARG A 44 13.02 0.32 13.16
N ALA A 45 14.08 0.54 13.91
CA ALA A 45 14.30 -0.08 15.22
C ALA A 45 14.27 1.05 16.27
N GLN A 46 13.19 1.12 17.04
CA GLN A 46 13.06 2.05 18.16
C GLN A 46 12.34 1.36 19.32
N ILE A 47 13.11 1.07 20.37
CA ILE A 47 12.61 0.51 21.62
C ILE A 47 12.69 1.62 22.66
N SER A 48 11.56 2.13 23.12
CA SER A 48 11.49 3.14 24.18
C SER A 48 10.55 2.68 25.28
N LEU A 49 11.11 1.97 26.28
CA LEU A 49 10.35 1.43 27.41
C LEU A 49 9.68 2.54 28.25
N LYS A 50 10.28 3.73 28.36
CA LYS A 50 9.71 4.87 29.11
C LYS A 50 8.45 5.48 28.46
N LYS A 51 8.14 5.15 27.20
CA LYS A 51 6.99 5.69 26.45
C LYS A 51 6.03 4.61 25.94
N GLY A 52 6.22 3.35 26.34
CA GLY A 52 5.40 2.23 25.85
C GLY A 52 5.48 2.01 24.33
N LYS A 53 6.53 2.51 23.68
CA LYS A 53 6.70 2.46 22.23
C LYS A 53 7.66 1.34 21.88
N PHE A 54 7.15 0.35 21.15
CA PHE A 54 7.90 -0.79 20.65
C PHE A 54 7.75 -0.84 19.13
N VAL A 55 8.77 -0.36 18.41
CA VAL A 55 8.80 -0.42 16.96
C VAL A 55 10.02 -1.23 16.57
N LEU A 56 9.79 -2.45 16.09
CA LEU A 56 10.83 -3.31 15.56
C LEU A 56 10.36 -3.83 14.21
N GLY A 57 10.87 -3.25 13.13
CA GLY A 57 10.58 -3.76 11.80
C GLY A 57 11.41 -3.17 10.68
N ALA A 58 11.63 -4.00 9.66
CA ALA A 58 12.16 -3.58 8.38
C ALA A 58 11.10 -3.82 7.31
N PHE A 59 10.92 -2.85 6.43
CA PHE A 59 10.05 -2.93 5.26
C PHE A 59 10.83 -2.46 4.04
N GLY A 60 10.76 -3.22 2.96
CA GLY A 60 11.30 -2.85 1.67
C GLY A 60 10.39 -3.37 0.55
N LYS A 61 10.14 -2.54 -0.45
CA LYS A 61 9.52 -2.93 -1.72
C LYS A 61 10.30 -2.28 -2.86
N PHE A 62 10.61 -3.10 -3.85
CA PHE A 62 11.22 -2.71 -5.12
C PHE A 62 10.34 -3.23 -6.28
N SER A 63 10.25 -2.45 -7.36
CA SER A 63 9.57 -2.80 -8.60
C SER A 63 10.29 -2.14 -9.77
N LEU A 64 10.60 -2.89 -10.83
CA LEU A 64 11.26 -2.32 -12.02
C LEU A 64 10.30 -1.40 -12.79
N LEU A 65 9.03 -1.78 -12.87
CA LEU A 65 8.00 -0.99 -13.53
C LEU A 65 6.69 -1.12 -12.76
N ASN A 66 6.16 0.00 -12.27
CA ASN A 66 4.87 0.09 -11.60
C ASN A 66 3.91 0.91 -12.46
N ALA A 67 2.76 0.33 -12.81
CA ALA A 67 1.64 1.02 -13.41
C ALA A 67 0.47 1.01 -12.42
N THR A 68 0.02 2.18 -12.00
CA THR A 68 -1.12 2.34 -11.10
C THR A 68 -2.23 3.10 -11.80
N GLY A 69 -3.46 2.61 -11.69
CA GLY A 69 -4.66 3.21 -12.23
C GLY A 69 -5.77 3.25 -11.18
N LYS A 70 -6.54 4.33 -11.17
CA LYS A 70 -7.76 4.47 -10.38
C LYS A 70 -8.81 5.11 -11.26
N ILE A 71 -10.00 4.51 -11.33
CA ILE A 71 -11.17 5.09 -12.01
C ILE A 71 -12.35 4.99 -11.07
N GLY A 72 -13.20 6.01 -11.02
CA GLY A 72 -14.31 6.02 -10.09
C GLY A 72 -15.40 6.99 -10.43
N ILE A 73 -16.49 6.86 -9.68
CA ILE A 73 -17.68 7.69 -9.73
C ILE A 73 -17.96 8.11 -8.30
N GLY A 74 -18.08 9.42 -8.06
CA GLY A 74 -18.39 9.91 -6.73
C GLY A 74 -18.39 11.43 -6.60
N ASN A 75 -18.97 11.89 -5.51
CA ASN A 75 -18.90 13.26 -5.04
C ASN A 75 -18.02 13.31 -3.76
N ASP A 76 -18.09 14.40 -3.03
CA ASP A 76 -17.26 14.63 -1.86
C ASP A 76 -17.76 13.84 -0.62
N ASP A 77 -18.99 13.31 -0.63
CA ASP A 77 -19.58 12.54 0.48
C ASP A 77 -19.54 11.02 0.25
N PHE A 78 -19.67 10.60 -1.01
CA PHE A 78 -19.72 9.21 -1.42
C PHE A 78 -18.97 9.00 -2.74
N SER A 79 -17.98 8.10 -2.74
CA SER A 79 -17.28 7.69 -3.94
C SER A 79 -17.08 6.18 -4.01
N VAL A 80 -17.17 5.64 -5.23
CA VAL A 80 -16.81 4.26 -5.53
C VAL A 80 -15.78 4.28 -6.64
N SER A 81 -14.68 3.58 -6.44
CA SER A 81 -13.58 3.56 -7.39
C SER A 81 -12.95 2.19 -7.51
N LEU A 82 -12.59 1.83 -8.73
CA LEU A 82 -11.77 0.69 -9.06
C LEU A 82 -10.32 1.13 -9.05
N VAL A 83 -9.50 0.41 -8.29
CA VAL A 83 -8.06 0.60 -8.21
C VAL A 83 -7.38 -0.60 -8.85
N GLY A 84 -6.46 -0.34 -9.78
CA GLY A 84 -5.66 -1.35 -10.45
C GLY A 84 -4.18 -1.01 -10.31
N VAL A 85 -3.35 -2.02 -10.03
CA VAL A 85 -1.89 -1.86 -10.03
C VAL A 85 -1.26 -3.04 -10.76
N GLY A 86 -0.43 -2.76 -11.76
CA GLY A 86 0.46 -3.73 -12.39
C GLY A 86 1.89 -3.45 -11.98
N ASP A 87 2.62 -4.48 -11.57
CA ASP A 87 4.05 -4.38 -11.30
C ASP A 87 4.82 -5.42 -12.13
N ILE A 88 6.02 -5.05 -12.61
CA ILE A 88 7.01 -5.93 -13.23
C ILE A 88 8.30 -5.92 -12.42
N GLY A 89 8.86 -7.10 -12.16
CA GLY A 89 10.14 -7.27 -11.47
C GLY A 89 10.09 -6.78 -10.03
N THR A 90 9.18 -7.37 -9.24
CA THR A 90 8.97 -7.00 -7.84
C THR A 90 9.75 -7.86 -6.88
N ALA A 91 10.28 -7.20 -5.84
CA ALA A 91 10.78 -7.85 -4.65
C ALA A 91 10.33 -7.06 -3.42
N SER A 92 9.70 -7.71 -2.46
CA SER A 92 9.31 -7.12 -1.19
C SER A 92 9.66 -8.01 -0.02
N ALA A 93 10.07 -7.36 1.06
CA ALA A 93 10.38 -8.00 2.32
C ALA A 93 9.90 -7.08 3.46
N MET A 94 9.09 -7.62 4.35
CA MET A 94 8.66 -6.99 5.58
C MET A 94 8.78 -8.00 6.71
N ALA A 95 9.30 -7.58 7.85
CA ALA A 95 9.14 -8.31 9.08
C ALA A 95 9.10 -7.28 10.21
N GLY A 96 8.04 -7.29 11.00
CA GLY A 96 8.02 -6.43 12.16
C GLY A 96 6.73 -6.38 12.96
N ILE A 97 6.91 -5.85 14.17
CA ILE A 97 5.84 -5.48 15.09
C ILE A 97 5.99 -3.97 15.35
N LEU A 98 4.92 -3.23 15.13
CA LEU A 98 4.83 -1.80 15.40
C LEU A 98 3.74 -1.56 16.43
N ILE A 99 4.14 -1.18 17.64
CA ILE A 99 3.27 -0.75 18.72
C ILE A 99 3.68 0.68 19.08
N ASP A 100 2.86 1.64 18.68
CA ASP A 100 2.96 3.05 19.06
C ASP A 100 1.59 3.51 19.58
N PRO A 101 1.34 3.40 20.90
CA PRO A 101 0.07 3.77 21.52
C PRO A 101 -0.28 5.25 21.32
N LYS A 102 0.72 6.12 21.18
CA LYS A 102 0.50 7.56 20.96
C LYS A 102 -0.07 7.86 19.57
N LYS A 103 0.10 6.95 18.62
CA LYS A 103 -0.38 7.05 17.24
C LYS A 103 -1.43 6.00 16.91
N ASN A 104 -2.01 5.37 17.94
CA ASN A 104 -2.97 4.27 17.79
C ASN A 104 -2.50 3.21 16.78
N THR A 105 -1.22 2.86 16.81
CA THR A 105 -0.60 1.95 15.84
C THR A 105 -0.26 0.64 16.54
N TYR A 106 -0.89 -0.44 16.08
CA TYR A 106 -0.71 -1.81 16.51
C TYR A 106 -0.68 -2.70 15.28
N PHE A 107 0.50 -3.01 14.77
CA PHE A 107 0.67 -3.78 13.56
C PHE A 107 1.66 -4.90 13.76
N ALA A 108 1.34 -6.08 13.25
CA ALA A 108 2.25 -7.20 13.17
C ALA A 108 2.15 -7.82 11.77
N GLY A 109 3.29 -8.06 11.14
CA GLY A 109 3.28 -8.73 9.86
C GLY A 109 4.65 -9.20 9.41
N ILE A 110 4.59 -10.15 8.49
CA ILE A 110 5.71 -10.75 7.78
C ILE A 110 5.34 -10.88 6.31
N GLU A 111 6.22 -10.43 5.44
CA GLU A 111 6.07 -10.49 3.99
C GLU A 111 7.45 -10.84 3.42
N THR A 112 7.52 -11.86 2.60
CA THR A 112 8.67 -12.12 1.76
C THR A 112 8.12 -12.57 0.41
N LYS A 113 8.20 -11.71 -0.60
CA LYS A 113 7.62 -11.98 -1.90
C LYS A 113 8.51 -11.45 -3.01
N ALA A 114 8.84 -12.30 -3.96
CA ALA A 114 9.44 -11.92 -5.23
C ALA A 114 8.52 -12.37 -6.36
N ALA A 115 8.27 -11.52 -7.34
CA ALA A 115 7.43 -11.84 -8.49
C ALA A 115 7.86 -11.06 -9.73
N VAL A 116 7.91 -11.73 -10.90
CA VAL A 116 8.20 -11.06 -12.16
C VAL A 116 7.00 -10.25 -12.65
N PHE A 117 5.78 -10.77 -12.50
CA PHE A 117 4.55 -10.06 -12.84
C PHE A 117 3.60 -10.08 -11.67
N THR A 118 3.05 -8.93 -11.32
CA THR A 118 1.99 -8.82 -10.32
C THR A 118 0.88 -7.94 -10.88
N ALA A 119 -0.37 -8.38 -10.74
CA ALA A 119 -1.55 -7.59 -11.01
C ALA A 119 -2.41 -7.53 -9.75
N ARG A 120 -2.80 -6.33 -9.33
CA ARG A 120 -3.67 -6.07 -8.19
C ARG A 120 -4.90 -5.34 -8.67
N GLY A 121 -6.06 -5.76 -8.16
CA GLY A 121 -7.32 -5.09 -8.35
C GLY A 121 -8.02 -4.94 -7.02
N GLY A 122 -8.65 -3.79 -6.80
CA GLY A 122 -9.45 -3.53 -5.61
C GLY A 122 -10.59 -2.58 -5.90
N VAL A 123 -11.62 -2.66 -5.07
CA VAL A 123 -12.71 -1.68 -5.03
C VAL A 123 -12.50 -0.84 -3.78
N GLN A 124 -12.42 0.48 -3.98
CA GLN A 124 -12.38 1.48 -2.93
C GLN A 124 -13.72 2.18 -2.87
N PHE A 125 -14.35 2.10 -1.70
CA PHE A 125 -15.52 2.87 -1.30
C PHE A 125 -15.08 3.99 -0.37
N GLU A 126 -15.67 5.16 -0.53
CA GLU A 126 -15.51 6.32 0.34
C GLU A 126 -16.92 6.73 0.74
N ILE A 127 -17.20 6.69 2.05
CA ILE A 127 -18.51 6.96 2.61
C ILE A 127 -18.28 7.84 3.84
N PHE A 128 -18.71 9.11 3.80
CA PHE A 128 -18.62 10.04 4.94
C PHE A 128 -17.24 10.00 5.63
N ASP A 129 -16.18 10.31 4.86
CA ASP A 129 -14.76 10.29 5.26
C ASP A 129 -14.17 8.92 5.65
N THR A 130 -14.99 7.86 5.68
CA THR A 130 -14.52 6.49 5.87
C THR A 130 -14.18 5.86 4.53
N GLN A 131 -12.92 5.45 4.37
CA GLN A 131 -12.46 4.77 3.16
C GLN A 131 -12.30 3.27 3.40
N ILE A 132 -13.04 2.46 2.66
CA ILE A 132 -12.95 0.99 2.68
C ILE A 132 -12.38 0.54 1.34
N GLU A 133 -11.29 -0.21 1.36
CA GLU A 133 -10.73 -0.84 0.18
C GLU A 133 -10.60 -2.34 0.38
N VAL A 134 -11.18 -3.10 -0.53
CA VAL A 134 -11.07 -4.55 -0.57
C VAL A 134 -10.54 -4.94 -1.92
N GLY A 135 -9.51 -5.77 -1.93
CA GLY A 135 -8.90 -6.19 -3.19
C GLY A 135 -8.11 -7.47 -3.07
N GLY A 136 -7.66 -7.92 -4.23
CA GLY A 136 -6.77 -9.05 -4.37
C GLY A 136 -5.66 -8.76 -5.35
N SER A 137 -4.60 -9.56 -5.28
CA SER A 137 -3.59 -9.60 -6.32
C SER A 137 -3.33 -11.02 -6.80
N VAL A 138 -2.89 -11.12 -8.04
CA VAL A 138 -2.33 -12.32 -8.63
C VAL A 138 -0.89 -12.03 -9.02
N SER A 139 -0.03 -13.02 -8.89
CA SER A 139 1.37 -12.92 -9.29
C SER A 139 1.81 -14.15 -10.09
N ALA A 140 2.75 -13.94 -11.02
CA ALA A 140 3.33 -14.98 -11.85
C ALA A 140 4.86 -14.94 -11.78
N LEU A 141 5.46 -16.11 -11.95
CA LEU A 141 6.88 -16.39 -11.68
C LEU A 141 7.27 -15.85 -10.30
N SER A 142 6.45 -16.23 -9.32
CA SER A 142 6.50 -15.65 -7.97
C SER A 142 6.74 -16.71 -6.91
N ALA A 143 7.52 -16.35 -5.90
CA ALA A 143 7.74 -17.15 -4.70
C ALA A 143 7.64 -16.27 -3.47
N GLY A 144 6.90 -16.73 -2.46
CA GLY A 144 6.77 -15.98 -1.22
C GLY A 144 5.49 -16.21 -0.45
N PHE A 145 5.42 -15.57 0.71
CA PHE A 145 4.21 -15.49 1.51
C PHE A 145 4.09 -14.10 2.10
N GLN A 146 2.86 -13.72 2.42
CA GLN A 146 2.58 -12.47 3.10
C GLN A 146 1.46 -12.68 4.11
N PHE A 147 1.66 -12.12 5.29
CA PHE A 147 0.65 -12.05 6.33
C PHE A 147 0.87 -10.78 7.15
N GLY A 148 -0.16 -9.98 7.32
CA GLY A 148 -0.10 -8.78 8.14
C GLY A 148 -1.46 -8.39 8.65
N VAL A 149 -1.55 -8.05 9.92
CA VAL A 149 -2.76 -7.54 10.54
C VAL A 149 -2.40 -6.41 11.49
N GLY A 150 -3.22 -5.37 11.49
CA GLY A 150 -3.06 -4.31 12.46
C GLY A 150 -3.85 -3.07 12.18
N ILE A 151 -3.73 -2.13 13.10
CA ILE A 151 -4.18 -0.76 12.96
C ILE A 151 -2.91 0.10 12.84
N LYS A 152 -2.85 0.99 11.86
CA LYS A 152 -1.72 1.91 11.71
C LYS A 152 -2.26 3.29 11.38
N ASP A 153 -1.93 4.27 12.22
CA ASP A 153 -2.38 5.65 12.06
C ASP A 153 -3.92 5.77 11.84
N GLY A 154 -4.72 4.97 12.56
CA GLY A 154 -6.19 4.94 12.43
C GLY A 154 -6.73 4.10 11.26
N GLU A 155 -5.86 3.44 10.50
CA GLU A 155 -6.24 2.56 9.40
C GLU A 155 -6.12 1.08 9.81
N PHE A 156 -7.22 0.34 9.82
CA PHE A 156 -7.17 -1.12 9.89
C PHE A 156 -6.64 -1.69 8.58
N TYR A 157 -5.78 -2.68 8.70
CA TYR A 157 -5.12 -3.34 7.61
C TYR A 157 -5.05 -4.84 7.86
N TYR A 158 -5.48 -5.60 6.86
CA TYR A 158 -5.32 -7.04 6.80
C TYR A 158 -4.78 -7.43 5.43
N LYS A 159 -3.74 -8.28 5.43
CA LYS A 159 -3.18 -8.90 4.23
C LYS A 159 -2.86 -10.35 4.49
N SER A 160 -3.18 -11.18 3.51
CA SER A 160 -2.73 -12.56 3.45
C SER A 160 -2.47 -12.96 2.01
N GLY A 161 -1.56 -13.89 1.79
CA GLY A 161 -1.23 -14.34 0.45
C GLY A 161 -0.09 -15.33 0.43
N PHE A 162 -0.05 -16.13 -0.63
CA PHE A 162 0.95 -17.15 -0.84
C PHE A 162 1.25 -17.27 -2.34
N ALA A 163 2.51 -17.54 -2.67
CA ALA A 163 3.00 -17.60 -4.03
C ALA A 163 4.03 -18.73 -4.19
N VAL A 164 3.76 -19.65 -5.11
CA VAL A 164 4.73 -20.64 -5.63
C VAL A 164 4.46 -20.80 -7.13
N LEU A 165 5.38 -20.27 -7.95
CA LEU A 165 5.26 -20.10 -9.40
C LEU A 165 4.13 -19.13 -9.80
N PHE A 166 2.92 -19.34 -9.29
CA PHE A 166 1.81 -18.39 -9.30
C PHE A 166 1.39 -18.11 -7.86
N GLY A 167 0.88 -16.92 -7.62
CA GLY A 167 0.44 -16.51 -6.29
C GLY A 167 -0.85 -15.74 -6.32
N TYR A 168 -1.54 -15.76 -5.19
CA TYR A 168 -2.68 -14.92 -4.94
C TYR A 168 -2.52 -14.25 -3.58
N ASP A 169 -3.01 -13.02 -3.51
CA ASP A 169 -3.10 -12.30 -2.26
C ASP A 169 -4.48 -11.67 -2.11
N PHE A 170 -4.85 -11.44 -0.87
CA PHE A 170 -6.04 -10.71 -0.48
C PHE A 170 -5.67 -9.61 0.50
N TYR A 171 -6.35 -8.47 0.39
CA TYR A 171 -6.17 -7.38 1.32
C TYR A 171 -7.46 -6.63 1.62
N ILE A 172 -7.57 -6.19 2.86
CA ILE A 172 -8.59 -5.27 3.33
C ILE A 172 -7.86 -4.08 3.97
N ARG A 173 -8.29 -2.88 3.61
CA ARG A 173 -7.89 -1.65 4.28
C ARG A 173 -9.14 -0.86 4.63
N ILE A 174 -9.26 -0.45 5.88
CA ILE A 174 -10.33 0.41 6.36
C ILE A 174 -9.68 1.60 7.04
N LYS A 175 -9.88 2.78 6.50
CA LYS A 175 -9.45 4.04 7.10
C LYS A 175 -10.64 4.67 7.80
N PHE A 176 -10.55 4.75 9.11
CA PHE A 176 -11.53 5.44 9.94
C PHE A 176 -11.18 6.93 9.99
N SER A 177 -12.21 7.78 10.00
CA SER A 177 -12.06 9.23 10.23
C SER A 177 -11.66 9.56 11.66
#